data_AF-A0A2N9Y318-F1
#
_entry.id   AF-A0A2N9Y318-F1
#
_cell.length_a   1.000
_cell.length_b   1.000
_cell.length_c   1.000
_cell.angle_alpha   90.00
_cell.angle_beta   90.00
_cell.angle_gamma   90.00
#
_symmetry.space_group_name_H-M   'P 1'
#
loop_
_entity.id
_entity.type
_entity.pdbx_description
1 polymer ?
#
loop_
_entity_poly.entity_id
_entity_poly.type
_entity_poly.pdbx_seq_one_letter_code
_entity_poly.pdbx_strand_id
1 'polypeptide(L)'
;MSKVGYGICFLLLCFLPMRYGLFIGVLLDIVLIILILFYLRAVQIVDDGTEASIAADNSLYIAVMFEVAGQVCAAKGHVSDEDRSRVYAMIKKMQLDAETEVLSRYAFNMGQTKNYSLRARLKQLYRTYRDDKRGLMLFCKNMLELALIDGRLHNNERRILNIIADEFHIPYAQMLIFASQTIHQENEYRHYWQTNEQWKQQRQHARSEQRRQQYQQQQKQYQQQQHHNQQQQSEELFGTDPYLVLGISAKASPQEIKQAYRRLMNKYHPDKLIKQNLSETEMQRATEHAQRIQAAYAYVKQLRGFV
;
A
#
# COMPACT_ATOMS: atom_id res chain seq x y z
N MET A 1 34.60 7.81 -25.51
CA MET A 1 35.39 6.79 -26.28
C MET A 1 36.60 7.47 -26.90
N SER A 2 37.82 6.99 -26.62
CA SER A 2 39.06 7.62 -27.12
C SER A 2 39.24 7.35 -28.61
N LYS A 3 39.88 8.29 -29.33
CA LYS A 3 40.21 8.21 -30.77
C LYS A 3 40.98 6.94 -31.16
N VAL A 4 41.54 6.23 -30.19
CA VAL A 4 42.29 4.97 -30.35
C VAL A 4 41.36 3.78 -30.67
N GLY A 5 40.14 3.75 -30.13
CA GLY A 5 39.20 2.63 -30.33
C GLY A 5 38.68 2.52 -31.77
N TYR A 6 38.44 3.66 -32.43
CA TYR A 6 38.00 3.69 -33.83
C TYR A 6 39.09 3.21 -34.79
N GLY A 7 40.37 3.49 -34.49
CA GLY A 7 41.50 3.06 -35.33
C GLY A 7 41.70 1.55 -35.35
N ILE A 8 41.48 0.87 -34.23
CA ILE A 8 41.64 -0.59 -34.11
C ILE A 8 40.49 -1.33 -34.81
N CYS A 9 39.25 -0.83 -34.68
CA CYS A 9 38.10 -1.37 -35.44
C CYS A 9 38.26 -1.17 -36.95
N PHE A 10 38.79 -0.04 -37.39
CA PHE A 10 39.01 0.23 -38.82
C PHE A 10 40.11 -0.67 -39.42
N LEU A 11 41.18 -0.95 -38.66
CA LEU A 11 42.24 -1.87 -39.09
C LEU A 11 41.77 -3.32 -39.20
N LEU A 12 40.86 -3.77 -38.33
CA LEU A 12 40.27 -5.12 -38.41
C LEU A 12 39.29 -5.25 -39.59
N LEU A 13 38.57 -4.17 -39.94
CA LEU A 13 37.65 -4.14 -41.10
C LEU A 13 38.37 -4.18 -42.46
N CYS A 14 39.58 -3.63 -42.57
CA CYS A 14 40.29 -3.55 -43.85
C CYS A 14 41.06 -4.84 -44.23
N PHE A 15 41.31 -5.78 -43.31
CA PHE A 15 42.20 -6.93 -43.55
C PHE A 15 41.53 -8.30 -43.68
N LEU A 16 40.22 -8.41 -43.44
CA LEU A 16 39.51 -9.70 -43.53
C LEU A 16 39.01 -10.13 -44.94
N PRO A 17 38.78 -9.25 -45.95
CA PRO A 17 38.17 -9.73 -47.18
C PRO A 17 39.13 -10.38 -48.18
N MET A 18 40.42 -10.55 -47.87
CA MET A 18 41.45 -10.91 -48.87
C MET A 18 41.94 -12.37 -48.86
N ARG A 19 41.20 -13.34 -48.28
CA ARG A 19 41.65 -14.76 -48.37
C ARG A 19 40.61 -15.84 -48.65
N TYR A 20 39.30 -15.61 -48.57
CA TYR A 20 38.32 -16.70 -48.78
C TYR A 20 37.09 -16.25 -49.59
N GLY A 21 36.72 -17.08 -50.57
CA GLY A 21 35.68 -16.94 -51.59
C GLY A 21 34.53 -15.94 -51.32
N LEU A 22 34.32 -15.09 -52.32
CA LEU A 22 33.57 -13.83 -52.40
C LEU A 22 32.13 -13.76 -51.84
N PHE A 23 31.54 -14.84 -51.31
CA PHE A 23 30.16 -14.83 -50.78
C PHE A 23 30.03 -15.32 -49.34
N ILE A 24 30.74 -16.38 -48.96
CA ILE A 24 30.65 -16.92 -47.59
C ILE A 24 31.40 -16.02 -46.61
N GLY A 25 32.53 -15.43 -47.03
CA GLY A 25 33.27 -14.47 -46.22
C GLY A 25 32.43 -13.24 -45.86
N VAL A 26 31.72 -12.67 -46.84
CA VAL A 26 30.85 -11.50 -46.62
C VAL A 26 29.72 -11.80 -45.65
N LEU A 27 29.11 -12.98 -45.73
CA LEU A 27 28.06 -13.39 -44.78
C LEU A 27 28.60 -13.57 -43.36
N LEU A 28 29.77 -14.20 -43.21
CA LEU A 28 30.42 -14.36 -41.91
C LEU A 28 30.86 -13.02 -41.33
N ASP A 29 31.36 -12.11 -42.16
CA ASP A 29 31.73 -10.76 -41.74
C ASP A 29 30.51 -9.95 -41.32
N ILE A 30 29.38 -10.03 -42.04
CA ILE A 30 28.12 -9.39 -41.63
C ILE A 30 27.63 -9.98 -40.30
N VAL A 31 27.67 -11.31 -40.13
CA VAL A 31 27.28 -11.96 -38.87
C VAL A 31 28.21 -11.55 -37.73
N LEU A 32 29.52 -11.48 -37.98
CA LEU A 32 30.52 -11.03 -37.00
C LEU A 32 30.32 -9.56 -36.64
N ILE A 33 30.05 -8.69 -37.62
CA ILE A 33 29.72 -7.27 -37.39
C ILE A 33 28.42 -7.16 -36.60
N ILE A 34 27.38 -7.94 -36.91
CA ILE A 34 26.13 -7.96 -36.14
C ILE A 34 26.38 -8.46 -34.72
N LEU A 35 27.20 -9.49 -34.53
CA LEU A 35 27.59 -10.00 -33.20
C LEU A 35 28.44 -8.98 -32.43
N ILE A 36 29.36 -8.27 -33.09
CA ILE A 36 30.16 -7.21 -32.48
C ILE A 36 29.26 -6.01 -32.14
N LEU A 37 28.32 -5.62 -33.00
CA LEU A 37 27.35 -4.56 -32.71
C LEU A 37 26.40 -4.98 -31.59
N PHE A 38 25.98 -6.25 -31.53
CA PHE A 38 25.17 -6.79 -30.45
C PHE A 38 25.96 -6.86 -29.15
N TYR A 39 27.23 -7.30 -29.18
CA TYR A 39 28.13 -7.31 -28.04
C TYR A 39 28.45 -5.90 -27.56
N LEU A 40 28.75 -4.95 -28.46
CA LEU A 40 28.94 -3.53 -28.13
C LEU A 40 27.65 -2.91 -27.58
N ARG A 41 26.47 -3.27 -28.09
CA ARG A 41 25.18 -2.85 -27.53
C ARG A 41 24.89 -3.48 -26.16
N ALA A 42 25.28 -4.74 -25.94
CA ALA A 42 25.18 -5.43 -24.67
C ALA A 42 26.19 -4.89 -23.63
N VAL A 43 27.39 -4.53 -24.07
CA VAL A 43 28.42 -3.87 -23.27
C VAL A 43 28.06 -2.40 -23.01
N GLN A 44 27.35 -1.72 -23.92
CA GLN A 44 26.73 -0.40 -23.67
C GLN A 44 25.43 -0.45 -22.85
N ILE A 45 24.97 -1.64 -22.42
CA ILE A 45 24.05 -1.75 -21.27
C ILE A 45 24.84 -1.67 -19.94
N VAL A 46 26.17 -1.75 -20.01
CA VAL A 46 27.12 -1.24 -19.00
C VAL A 46 27.82 0.00 -19.56
N ASP A 47 27.03 0.91 -20.14
CA ASP A 47 27.45 2.31 -20.19
C ASP A 47 27.05 2.87 -18.83
N ASP A 48 28.05 3.27 -18.03
CA ASP A 48 27.90 3.96 -16.74
C ASP A 48 27.34 5.36 -17.01
N GLY A 49 26.16 5.42 -17.63
CA GLY A 49 25.45 6.59 -18.13
C GLY A 49 25.53 7.67 -17.07
N THR A 50 26.52 8.52 -17.26
CA THR A 50 27.14 9.24 -16.17
C THR A 50 26.08 10.10 -15.52
N GLU A 51 26.09 10.16 -14.20
CA GLU A 51 25.44 11.20 -13.40
C GLU A 51 25.61 12.60 -14.04
N ALA A 52 26.65 12.79 -14.84
CA ALA A 52 26.95 13.95 -15.66
C ALA A 52 25.94 14.28 -16.79
N SER A 53 25.23 13.32 -17.41
CA SER A 53 24.34 13.67 -18.55
C SER A 53 23.04 14.36 -18.11
N ILE A 54 22.60 14.14 -16.86
CA ILE A 54 21.49 14.89 -16.27
C ILE A 54 21.96 16.29 -15.82
N ALA A 55 23.25 16.42 -15.49
CA ALA A 55 23.84 17.64 -14.94
C ALA A 55 24.07 18.77 -15.96
N ALA A 56 24.09 18.46 -17.27
CA ALA A 56 24.57 19.40 -18.28
C ALA A 56 23.57 20.49 -18.73
N ASP A 57 22.31 20.50 -18.27
CA ASP A 57 21.35 21.56 -18.69
C ASP A 57 20.14 21.77 -17.73
N ASN A 58 20.25 21.34 -16.46
CA ASN A 58 19.07 21.13 -15.61
C ASN A 58 19.21 21.74 -14.19
N SER A 59 19.33 23.07 -14.12
CA SER A 59 19.44 23.83 -12.86
C SER A 59 18.33 23.50 -11.85
N LEU A 60 17.10 23.23 -12.32
CA LEU A 60 15.97 22.81 -11.47
C LEU A 60 16.24 21.46 -10.79
N TYR A 61 16.74 20.47 -11.54
CA TYR A 61 17.01 19.13 -11.02
C TYR A 61 18.08 19.19 -9.92
N ILE A 62 19.17 19.89 -10.20
CA ILE A 62 20.29 20.05 -9.28
C ILE A 62 19.85 20.81 -8.03
N ALA A 63 19.15 21.94 -8.20
CA ALA A 63 18.65 22.72 -7.07
C ALA A 63 17.73 21.88 -6.16
N VAL A 64 16.73 21.20 -6.72
CA VAL A 64 15.80 20.39 -5.92
C VAL A 64 16.52 19.21 -5.27
N MET A 65 17.47 18.58 -5.97
CA MET A 65 18.27 17.47 -5.43
C MET A 65 19.04 17.88 -4.18
N PHE A 66 19.73 19.03 -4.22
CA PHE A 66 20.48 19.49 -3.06
C PHE A 66 19.58 20.09 -1.97
N GLU A 67 18.46 20.73 -2.31
CA GLU A 67 17.44 21.13 -1.32
C GLU A 67 16.90 19.92 -0.56
N VAL A 68 16.59 18.81 -1.26
CA VAL A 68 16.09 17.59 -0.61
C VAL A 68 17.20 16.87 0.17
N ALA A 69 18.44 16.87 -0.32
CA ALA A 69 19.59 16.38 0.45
C ALA A 69 19.72 17.12 1.79
N GLY A 70 19.54 18.45 1.79
CA GLY A 70 19.54 19.26 3.01
C GLY A 70 18.48 18.82 4.02
N GLN A 71 17.26 18.53 3.54
CA GLN A 71 16.18 17.99 4.38
C GLN A 71 16.52 16.59 4.94
N VAL A 72 17.05 15.70 4.10
CA VAL A 72 17.42 14.34 4.51
C VAL A 72 18.46 14.38 5.62
N CYS A 73 19.56 15.13 5.43
CA CYS A 73 20.62 15.23 6.43
C CYS A 73 20.16 15.94 7.71
N ALA A 74 19.30 16.96 7.60
CA ALA A 74 18.77 17.68 8.76
C ALA A 74 17.68 16.91 9.53
N ALA A 75 17.20 15.77 9.02
CA ALA A 75 16.10 15.01 9.60
C ALA A 75 16.38 14.51 11.04
N LYS A 76 17.67 14.35 11.40
CA LYS A 76 18.13 14.02 12.76
C LYS A 76 18.29 15.23 13.69
N GLY A 77 17.90 16.43 13.24
CA GLY A 77 17.92 17.68 13.99
C GLY A 77 19.13 18.57 13.74
N HIS A 78 20.24 18.00 13.27
CA HIS A 78 21.42 18.74 12.82
C HIS A 78 22.14 17.97 11.70
N VAL A 79 22.84 18.70 10.83
CA VAL A 79 23.68 18.14 9.77
C VAL A 79 25.08 17.91 10.32
N SER A 80 25.57 16.67 10.31
CA SER A 80 26.93 16.31 10.77
C SER A 80 27.99 16.59 9.70
N ASP A 81 29.27 16.59 10.10
CA ASP A 81 30.40 16.74 9.16
C ASP A 81 30.49 15.59 8.16
N GLU A 82 30.06 14.39 8.57
CA GLU A 82 29.97 13.24 7.68
C GLU A 82 28.91 13.45 6.60
N ASP A 83 27.73 13.98 6.95
CA ASP A 83 26.68 14.32 6.00
C ASP A 83 27.19 15.33 4.95
N ARG A 84 27.87 16.39 5.42
CA ARG A 84 28.46 17.41 4.53
C ARG A 84 29.50 16.80 3.61
N SER A 85 30.34 15.91 4.13
CA SER A 85 31.38 15.23 3.35
C SER A 85 30.77 14.37 2.23
N ARG A 86 29.68 13.64 2.51
CA ARG A 86 28.94 12.86 1.50
C ARG A 86 28.29 13.74 0.44
N VAL A 87 27.67 14.84 0.84
CA VAL A 87 27.07 15.82 -0.08
C VAL A 87 28.14 16.46 -0.98
N TYR A 88 29.32 16.81 -0.43
CA TYR A 88 30.43 17.34 -1.22
C TYR A 88 31.04 16.28 -2.15
N ALA A 89 31.14 15.03 -1.71
CA ALA A 89 31.55 13.93 -2.57
C ALA A 89 30.58 13.76 -3.75
N MET A 90 29.27 13.90 -3.51
CA MET A 90 28.24 13.87 -4.54
C MET A 90 28.40 15.02 -5.55
N ILE A 91 28.59 16.27 -5.09
CA ILE A 91 28.86 17.42 -5.97
C ILE A 91 30.08 17.15 -6.86
N LYS A 92 31.17 16.66 -6.26
CA LYS A 92 32.40 16.35 -6.99
C LYS A 92 32.20 15.25 -8.03
N LYS A 93 31.42 14.22 -7.70
CA LYS A 93 31.13 13.08 -8.58
C LYS A 93 30.30 13.50 -9.80
N MET A 94 29.40 14.46 -9.62
CA MET A 94 28.58 15.01 -10.70
C MET A 94 29.35 15.92 -11.68
N GLN A 95 30.61 16.27 -11.37
CA GLN A 95 31.49 17.10 -12.21
C GLN A 95 30.84 18.43 -12.62
N LEU A 96 30.16 19.08 -11.66
CA LEU A 96 29.46 20.34 -11.89
C LEU A 96 30.45 21.48 -12.19
N ASP A 97 30.03 22.45 -13.01
CA ASP A 97 30.78 23.70 -13.16
C ASP A 97 30.74 24.55 -11.88
N ALA A 98 31.59 25.58 -11.83
CA ALA A 98 31.74 26.41 -10.64
C ALA A 98 30.45 27.14 -10.23
N GLU A 99 29.62 27.55 -11.19
CA GLU A 99 28.35 28.23 -10.90
C GLU A 99 27.34 27.27 -10.28
N THR A 100 27.23 26.08 -10.85
CA THR A 100 26.32 25.03 -10.44
C THR A 100 26.73 24.42 -9.09
N GLU A 101 28.03 24.35 -8.80
CA GLU A 101 28.53 23.99 -7.47
C GLU A 101 28.08 25.00 -6.40
N VAL A 102 28.17 26.30 -6.68
CA VAL A 102 27.69 27.35 -5.77
C VAL A 102 26.18 27.24 -5.56
N LEU A 103 25.42 27.05 -6.64
CA LEU A 103 23.97 26.82 -6.58
C LEU A 103 23.64 25.62 -5.70
N SER A 104 24.38 24.51 -5.86
CA SER A 104 24.18 23.27 -5.09
C SER A 104 24.39 23.48 -3.59
N ARG A 105 25.42 24.23 -3.20
CA ARG A 105 25.68 24.57 -1.79
C ARG A 105 24.58 25.47 -1.22
N TYR A 106 24.13 26.46 -1.99
CA TYR A 106 23.03 27.34 -1.59
C TYR A 106 21.72 26.56 -1.40
N ALA A 107 21.36 25.74 -2.39
CA ALA A 107 20.21 24.86 -2.37
C ALA A 107 20.22 23.92 -1.16
N PHE A 108 21.37 23.30 -0.86
CA PHE A 108 21.55 22.45 0.32
C PHE A 108 21.26 23.18 1.64
N ASN A 109 21.68 24.44 1.76
CA ASN A 109 21.39 25.24 2.94
C ASN A 109 19.91 25.67 3.03
N MET A 110 19.28 26.00 1.91
CA MET A 110 17.84 26.28 1.85
C MET A 110 17.01 25.06 2.26
N GLY A 111 17.45 23.88 1.85
CA GLY A 111 16.90 22.59 2.26
C GLY A 111 16.91 22.34 3.77
N GLN A 112 17.76 22.99 4.55
CA GLN A 112 17.80 22.79 6.02
C GLN A 112 16.80 23.67 6.78
N THR A 113 16.08 24.56 6.09
CA THR A 113 15.15 25.50 6.72
C THR A 113 13.86 24.81 7.17
N LYS A 114 13.30 25.22 8.33
CA LYS A 114 12.10 24.60 8.92
C LYS A 114 10.83 24.75 8.06
N ASN A 115 10.75 25.80 7.25
CA ASN A 115 9.58 26.11 6.42
C ASN A 115 9.73 25.64 4.97
N TYR A 116 10.69 24.76 4.70
CA TYR A 116 10.90 24.23 3.36
C TYR A 116 9.74 23.33 2.92
N SER A 117 9.19 23.63 1.73
CA SER A 117 8.01 22.95 1.18
C SER A 117 8.38 21.73 0.35
N LEU A 118 8.92 20.68 1.01
CA LEU A 118 9.41 19.46 0.35
C LEU A 118 8.48 18.89 -0.72
N ARG A 119 7.20 18.66 -0.39
CA ARG A 119 6.22 18.11 -1.35
C ARG A 119 5.99 19.02 -2.55
N ALA A 120 5.97 20.34 -2.37
CA ALA A 120 5.74 21.27 -3.47
C ALA A 120 6.91 21.24 -4.47
N ARG A 121 8.14 21.21 -3.96
CA ARG A 121 9.36 21.14 -4.76
C ARG A 121 9.50 19.81 -5.50
N LEU A 122 9.20 18.69 -4.84
CA LEU A 122 9.18 17.38 -5.48
C LEU A 122 8.10 17.30 -6.58
N LYS A 123 6.91 17.84 -6.36
CA LYS A 123 5.86 17.92 -7.41
C LYS A 123 6.30 18.75 -8.60
N GLN A 124 6.98 19.87 -8.36
CA GLN A 124 7.52 20.70 -9.44
C GLN A 124 8.54 19.90 -10.25
N LEU A 125 9.47 19.21 -9.60
CA LEU A 125 10.45 18.37 -10.27
C LEU A 125 9.77 17.25 -11.06
N TYR A 126 8.84 16.51 -10.44
CA TYR A 126 8.14 15.41 -11.09
C TYR A 126 7.41 15.85 -12.36
N ARG A 127 6.73 17.00 -12.35
CA ARG A 127 6.04 17.52 -13.54
C ARG A 127 6.97 17.71 -14.74
N THR A 128 8.21 18.13 -14.49
CA THR A 128 9.21 18.36 -15.54
C THR A 128 9.88 17.06 -16.00
N TYR A 129 10.16 16.13 -15.07
CA TYR A 129 10.96 14.92 -15.35
C TYR A 129 10.14 13.61 -15.37
N ARG A 130 8.80 13.67 -15.40
CA ARG A 130 7.93 12.46 -15.35
C ARG A 130 8.24 11.41 -16.42
N ASP A 131 8.72 11.84 -17.58
CA ASP A 131 9.05 10.96 -18.71
C ASP A 131 10.48 10.38 -18.58
N ASP A 132 11.36 11.06 -17.84
CA ASP A 132 12.69 10.58 -17.49
C ASP A 132 12.67 9.76 -16.19
N LYS A 133 12.14 8.54 -16.30
CA LYS A 133 12.10 7.59 -15.19
C LYS A 133 13.48 7.25 -14.65
N ARG A 134 14.53 7.30 -15.48
CA ARG A 134 15.90 7.00 -15.06
C ARG A 134 16.43 8.13 -14.18
N GLY A 135 16.23 9.38 -14.57
CA GLY A 135 16.61 10.53 -13.75
C GLY A 135 15.90 10.57 -12.40
N LEU A 136 14.59 10.33 -12.37
CA LEU A 136 13.85 10.22 -11.10
C LEU A 136 14.35 9.06 -10.23
N MET A 137 14.74 7.93 -10.84
CA MET A 137 15.33 6.81 -10.10
C MET A 137 16.71 7.15 -9.53
N LEU A 138 17.54 7.85 -10.31
CA LEU A 138 18.86 8.30 -9.87
C LEU A 138 18.75 9.31 -8.71
N PHE A 139 17.76 10.21 -8.78
CA PHE A 139 17.42 11.10 -7.67
C PHE A 139 17.11 10.29 -6.41
N CYS A 140 16.18 9.34 -6.51
CA CYS A 140 15.77 8.47 -5.41
C CYS A 140 16.97 7.71 -4.80
N LYS A 141 17.85 7.20 -5.66
CA LYS A 141 19.07 6.49 -5.26
C LYS A 141 19.99 7.40 -4.45
N ASN A 142 20.29 8.60 -4.94
CA ASN A 142 21.18 9.54 -4.25
C ASN A 142 20.62 9.94 -2.87
N MET A 143 19.30 10.17 -2.77
CA MET A 143 18.67 10.48 -1.48
C MET A 143 18.74 9.30 -0.49
N LEU A 144 18.61 8.07 -1.01
CA LEU A 144 18.72 6.86 -0.20
C LEU A 144 20.16 6.62 0.29
N GLU A 145 21.16 6.83 -0.57
CA GLU A 145 22.59 6.74 -0.20
C GLU A 145 22.99 7.79 0.86
N LEU A 146 22.45 9.00 0.76
CA LEU A 146 22.67 10.04 1.79
C LEU A 146 22.02 9.68 3.13
N ALA A 147 20.86 9.03 3.10
CA ALA A 147 20.11 8.65 4.28
C ALA A 147 20.65 7.39 4.99
N LEU A 148 21.36 6.52 4.26
CA LEU A 148 21.93 5.29 4.81
C LEU A 148 23.33 5.55 5.35
N ILE A 149 23.40 5.77 6.66
CA ILE A 149 24.67 5.89 7.38
C ILE A 149 24.89 4.56 8.13
N ASP A 150 26.02 3.91 7.88
CA ASP A 150 26.41 2.62 8.47
C ASP A 150 25.36 1.50 8.27
N GLY A 151 24.66 1.53 7.13
CA GLY A 151 23.55 0.60 6.83
C GLY A 151 22.30 0.76 7.69
N ARG A 152 22.18 1.87 8.46
CA ARG A 152 20.99 2.19 9.26
C ARG A 152 20.23 3.37 8.65
N LEU A 153 18.90 3.25 8.68
CA LEU A 153 17.99 4.30 8.24
C LEU A 153 17.07 4.71 9.37
N HIS A 154 17.18 5.95 9.83
CA HIS A 154 16.35 6.48 10.91
C HIS A 154 14.91 6.74 10.46
N ASN A 155 13.98 6.81 11.43
CA ASN A 155 12.56 7.03 11.15
C ASN A 155 12.28 8.37 10.43
N ASN A 156 13.03 9.43 10.76
CA ASN A 156 12.83 10.74 10.17
C ASN A 156 13.32 10.80 8.71
N GLU A 157 14.49 10.24 8.42
CA GLU A 157 15.03 10.10 7.05
C GLU A 157 14.10 9.23 6.20
N ARG A 158 13.65 8.09 6.75
CA ARG A 158 12.68 7.21 6.10
C ARG A 158 11.39 7.91 5.75
N ARG A 159 10.91 8.83 6.60
CA ARG A 159 9.71 9.62 6.32
C ARG A 159 9.91 10.50 5.09
N ILE A 160 11.08 11.12 4.93
CA ILE A 160 11.41 11.93 3.76
C ILE A 160 11.52 11.05 2.50
N LEU A 161 12.17 9.90 2.58
CA LEU A 161 12.25 8.94 1.46
C LEU A 161 10.88 8.43 1.01
N ASN A 162 9.96 8.17 1.94
CA ASN A 162 8.58 7.81 1.59
C ASN A 162 7.85 8.96 0.89
N ILE A 163 8.07 10.22 1.31
CA ILE A 163 7.49 11.38 0.61
C ILE A 163 8.01 11.44 -0.83
N ILE A 164 9.32 11.23 -1.05
CA ILE A 164 9.91 11.20 -2.39
C ILE A 164 9.29 10.09 -3.23
N ALA A 165 9.19 8.87 -2.68
CA ALA A 165 8.58 7.71 -3.33
C ALA A 165 7.14 7.99 -3.76
N ASP A 166 6.33 8.58 -2.86
CA ASP A 166 4.94 8.94 -3.13
C ASP A 166 4.82 9.97 -4.26
N GLU A 167 5.62 11.06 -4.21
CA GLU A 167 5.53 12.17 -5.17
C GLU A 167 6.08 11.79 -6.55
N PHE A 168 7.05 10.87 -6.64
CA PHE A 168 7.57 10.39 -7.93
C PHE A 168 6.82 9.17 -8.47
N HIS A 169 5.85 8.64 -7.72
CA HIS A 169 5.14 7.40 -8.04
C HIS A 169 6.08 6.21 -8.26
N ILE A 170 7.20 6.19 -7.54
CA ILE A 170 8.17 5.10 -7.53
C ILE A 170 7.98 4.34 -6.22
N PRO A 171 7.58 3.06 -6.25
CA PRO A 171 7.48 2.26 -5.04
C PRO A 171 8.81 2.26 -4.29
N TYR A 172 8.76 2.50 -2.98
CA TYR A 172 9.96 2.51 -2.15
C TYR A 172 10.78 1.21 -2.26
N ALA A 173 10.10 0.07 -2.43
CA ALA A 173 10.72 -1.22 -2.74
C ALA A 173 11.66 -1.14 -3.96
N GLN A 174 11.22 -0.49 -5.04
CA GLN A 174 11.97 -0.34 -6.27
C GLN A 174 13.23 0.51 -6.09
N MET A 175 13.16 1.58 -5.28
CA MET A 175 14.32 2.43 -4.96
C MET A 175 15.45 1.60 -4.33
N LEU A 176 15.09 0.65 -3.48
CA LEU A 176 16.05 -0.18 -2.75
C LEU A 176 16.64 -1.28 -3.62
N ILE A 177 15.82 -1.92 -4.47
CA ILE A 177 16.32 -2.86 -5.47
C ILE A 177 17.40 -2.15 -6.29
N PHE A 178 17.06 -0.97 -6.80
CA PHE A 178 17.98 -0.20 -7.62
C PHE A 178 19.26 0.19 -6.88
N ALA A 179 19.16 0.72 -5.65
CA ALA A 179 20.35 1.05 -4.86
C ALA A 179 21.22 -0.18 -4.58
N SER A 180 20.61 -1.31 -4.20
CA SER A 180 21.34 -2.56 -3.94
C SER A 180 22.04 -3.14 -5.19
N GLN A 181 21.51 -2.90 -6.39
CA GLN A 181 22.12 -3.33 -7.64
C GLN A 181 23.32 -2.45 -8.04
N THR A 182 23.31 -1.18 -7.64
CA THR A 182 24.33 -0.20 -8.03
C THR A 182 25.48 -0.06 -7.03
N ILE A 183 25.40 -0.70 -5.87
CA ILE A 183 26.38 -0.55 -4.78
C ILE A 183 27.06 -1.91 -4.56
N HIS A 184 28.38 -1.96 -4.78
CA HIS A 184 29.18 -3.17 -4.60
C HIS A 184 29.31 -3.64 -3.13
N GLN A 185 28.80 -2.87 -2.16
CA GLN A 185 28.76 -3.26 -0.74
C GLN A 185 27.41 -3.92 -0.37
N GLU A 186 27.32 -5.22 -0.63
CA GLU A 186 26.13 -6.05 -0.40
C GLU A 186 25.72 -6.15 1.08
N ASN A 187 26.66 -5.95 2.01
CA ASN A 187 26.42 -6.07 3.45
C ASN A 187 25.59 -4.91 4.04
N GLU A 188 25.71 -3.70 3.47
CA GLU A 188 25.08 -2.49 4.02
C GLU A 188 23.55 -2.47 3.80
N TYR A 189 23.09 -3.06 2.69
CA TYR A 189 21.67 -3.15 2.32
C TYR A 189 20.99 -4.45 2.77
N ARG A 190 21.75 -5.47 3.21
CA ARG A 190 21.19 -6.76 3.65
C ARG A 190 20.31 -6.62 4.90
N HIS A 191 20.71 -5.80 5.87
CA HIS A 191 19.93 -5.53 7.08
C HIS A 191 18.60 -4.84 6.77
N TYR A 192 18.61 -3.97 5.76
CA TYR A 192 17.46 -3.22 5.29
C TYR A 192 16.37 -4.13 4.69
N TRP A 193 16.74 -5.10 3.84
CA TRP A 193 15.78 -6.04 3.23
C TRP A 193 15.00 -6.82 4.29
N GLN A 194 15.67 -7.22 5.37
CA GLN A 194 15.04 -7.93 6.48
C GLN A 194 14.05 -7.07 7.24
N THR A 195 14.40 -5.80 7.51
CA THR A 195 13.46 -4.89 8.20
C THR A 195 12.26 -4.60 7.31
N ASN A 196 12.45 -4.27 6.04
CA ASN A 196 11.34 -3.83 5.20
C ASN A 196 10.27 -4.93 4.99
N GLU A 197 10.68 -6.20 4.94
CA GLU A 197 9.75 -7.33 4.86
C GLU A 197 8.94 -7.52 6.16
N GLN A 198 9.58 -7.41 7.33
CA GLN A 198 8.87 -7.47 8.62
C GLN A 198 7.83 -6.34 8.74
N TRP A 199 8.16 -5.13 8.29
CA TRP A 199 7.25 -3.98 8.34
C TRP A 199 6.10 -4.07 7.32
N LYS A 200 6.31 -4.68 6.15
CA LYS A 200 5.22 -5.00 5.21
C LYS A 200 4.23 -5.99 5.83
N GLN A 201 4.73 -7.03 6.49
CA GLN A 201 3.90 -8.02 7.18
C GLN A 201 3.10 -7.37 8.31
N GLN A 202 3.72 -6.52 9.14
CA GLN A 202 3.03 -5.79 10.21
C GLN A 202 1.91 -4.88 9.69
N ARG A 203 2.14 -4.12 8.60
CA ARG A 203 1.09 -3.28 7.99
C ARG A 203 -0.07 -4.10 7.44
N GLN A 204 0.21 -5.24 6.82
CA GLN A 204 -0.83 -6.12 6.32
C GLN A 204 -1.64 -6.73 7.46
N HIS A 205 -0.98 -7.15 8.54
CA HIS A 205 -1.62 -7.62 9.77
C HIS A 205 -2.53 -6.55 10.38
N ALA A 206 -2.02 -5.34 10.63
CA ALA A 206 -2.81 -4.23 11.19
C ALA A 206 -4.06 -3.90 10.32
N ARG A 207 -3.90 -3.89 8.99
CA ARG A 207 -5.02 -3.64 8.06
C ARG A 207 -6.02 -4.80 8.06
N SER A 208 -5.57 -6.04 8.27
CA SER A 208 -6.46 -7.21 8.39
C SER A 208 -7.22 -7.21 9.72
N GLU A 209 -6.59 -6.77 10.81
CA GLU A 209 -7.20 -6.66 12.13
C GLU A 209 -8.28 -5.58 12.16
N GLN A 210 -8.00 -4.39 11.60
CA GLN A 210 -9.02 -3.34 11.47
C GLN A 210 -10.24 -3.83 10.69
N ARG A 211 -10.04 -4.57 9.59
CA ARG A 211 -11.15 -5.17 8.84
C ARG A 211 -11.93 -6.17 9.68
N ARG A 212 -11.24 -7.04 10.43
CA ARG A 212 -11.91 -8.01 11.33
C ARG A 212 -12.75 -7.30 12.38
N GLN A 213 -12.24 -6.23 12.99
CA GLN A 213 -12.98 -5.44 13.97
C GLN A 213 -14.22 -4.79 13.35
N GLN A 214 -14.10 -4.23 12.14
CA GLN A 214 -15.23 -3.65 11.41
C GLN A 214 -16.31 -4.68 11.08
N TYR A 215 -15.91 -5.87 10.59
CA TYR A 215 -16.85 -6.98 10.34
C TYR A 215 -17.55 -7.45 11.62
N GLN A 216 -16.83 -7.53 12.74
CA GLN A 216 -17.41 -7.91 14.03
C GLN A 216 -18.41 -6.87 14.55
N GLN A 217 -18.10 -5.58 14.42
CA GLN A 217 -19.03 -4.50 14.80
C GLN A 217 -20.28 -4.52 13.93
N GLN A 218 -20.12 -4.70 12.62
CA GLN A 218 -21.24 -4.78 11.69
C GLN A 218 -22.14 -5.97 11.99
N GLN A 219 -21.58 -7.15 12.29
CA GLN A 219 -22.37 -8.32 12.70
C GLN A 219 -23.15 -8.08 14.00
N LYS A 220 -22.53 -7.45 15.01
CA LYS A 220 -23.22 -7.12 16.26
C LYS A 220 -24.39 -6.16 16.02
N GLN A 221 -24.22 -5.18 15.15
CA GLN A 221 -25.27 -4.22 14.80
C GLN A 221 -26.45 -4.90 14.07
N TYR A 222 -26.17 -5.80 13.12
CA TYR A 222 -27.22 -6.58 12.45
C TYR A 222 -28.01 -7.48 13.41
N GLN A 223 -27.33 -8.15 14.36
CA GLN A 223 -28.00 -8.98 15.37
C GLN A 223 -28.87 -8.15 16.32
N GLN A 224 -28.40 -6.99 16.78
CA GLN A 224 -29.18 -6.10 17.65
C GLN A 224 -30.43 -5.56 16.94
N GLN A 225 -30.32 -5.22 15.66
CA GLN A 225 -31.46 -4.70 14.89
C GLN A 225 -32.52 -5.78 14.61
N GLN A 226 -32.11 -7.04 14.39
CA GLN A 226 -33.07 -8.16 14.31
C GLN A 226 -33.78 -8.41 15.63
N HIS A 227 -33.06 -8.41 16.76
CA HIS A 227 -33.68 -8.56 18.08
C HIS A 227 -34.68 -7.43 18.39
N HIS A 228 -34.35 -6.19 18.06
CA HIS A 228 -35.26 -5.04 18.29
C HIS A 228 -36.53 -5.14 17.43
N ASN A 229 -36.40 -5.48 16.15
CA ASN A 229 -37.54 -5.58 15.23
C ASN A 229 -38.48 -6.74 15.62
N GLN A 230 -37.92 -7.87 16.06
CA GLN A 230 -38.70 -9.02 16.50
C GLN A 230 -39.45 -8.75 17.82
N GLN A 231 -38.86 -7.94 18.71
CA GLN A 231 -39.47 -7.54 19.98
C GLN A 231 -40.62 -6.54 19.76
N GLN A 232 -40.41 -5.50 18.95
CA GLN A 232 -41.47 -4.54 18.57
C GLN A 232 -42.65 -5.22 17.87
N GLN A 233 -42.37 -6.11 16.93
CA GLN A 233 -43.41 -6.82 16.19
C GLN A 233 -44.21 -7.77 17.11
N SER A 234 -43.58 -8.34 18.15
CA SER A 234 -44.30 -9.12 19.15
C SER A 234 -45.16 -8.26 20.08
N GLU A 235 -44.66 -7.09 20.51
CA GLU A 235 -45.40 -6.13 21.35
C GLU A 235 -46.66 -5.59 20.68
N GLU A 236 -46.59 -5.25 19.40
CA GLU A 236 -47.75 -4.82 18.62
C GLU A 236 -48.80 -5.93 18.46
N LEU A 237 -48.36 -7.19 18.32
CA LEU A 237 -49.25 -8.30 18.00
C LEU A 237 -50.16 -8.68 19.17
N PHE A 238 -49.67 -8.66 20.42
CA PHE A 238 -50.49 -9.07 21.57
C PHE A 238 -51.37 -7.94 22.15
N GLY A 239 -51.00 -6.66 21.93
CA GLY A 239 -51.79 -5.45 22.17
C GLY A 239 -52.24 -5.15 23.62
N THR A 240 -52.09 -6.10 24.54
CA THR A 240 -52.52 -6.08 25.96
C THR A 240 -51.49 -6.82 26.82
N ASP A 241 -51.60 -6.78 28.15
CA ASP A 241 -50.63 -7.47 29.02
C ASP A 241 -50.43 -8.96 28.59
N PRO A 242 -49.20 -9.37 28.23
CA PRO A 242 -48.93 -10.72 27.71
C PRO A 242 -49.25 -11.82 28.73
N TYR A 243 -49.25 -11.53 30.03
CA TYR A 243 -49.68 -12.48 31.05
C TYR A 243 -51.19 -12.75 31.00
N LEU A 244 -51.99 -11.73 30.66
CA LEU A 244 -53.43 -11.88 30.45
C LEU A 244 -53.74 -12.69 29.19
N VAL A 245 -52.99 -12.48 28.10
CA VAL A 245 -53.14 -13.27 26.86
C VAL A 245 -52.86 -14.75 27.10
N LEU A 246 -51.89 -15.06 27.97
CA LEU A 246 -51.58 -16.41 28.38
C LEU A 246 -52.47 -16.95 29.52
N GLY A 247 -53.31 -16.11 30.12
CA GLY A 247 -54.21 -16.48 31.22
C GLY A 247 -53.48 -16.87 32.51
N ILE A 248 -52.33 -16.24 32.78
CA ILE A 248 -51.46 -16.57 33.91
C ILE A 248 -51.14 -15.32 34.75
N SER A 249 -50.70 -15.52 35.99
CA SER A 249 -50.21 -14.45 36.84
C SER A 249 -48.82 -13.97 36.41
N ALA A 250 -48.52 -12.68 36.59
CA ALA A 250 -47.18 -12.12 36.42
C ALA A 250 -46.13 -12.75 37.36
N LYS A 251 -46.56 -13.46 38.41
CA LYS A 251 -45.69 -14.22 39.34
C LYS A 251 -45.57 -15.72 38.99
N ALA A 252 -46.20 -16.16 37.90
CA ALA A 252 -46.13 -17.55 37.48
C ALA A 252 -44.69 -18.02 37.22
N SER A 253 -44.44 -19.28 37.56
CA SER A 253 -43.18 -19.97 37.35
C SER A 253 -42.95 -20.28 35.86
N PRO A 254 -41.68 -20.48 35.42
CA PRO A 254 -41.37 -20.85 34.04
C PRO A 254 -42.09 -22.12 33.55
N GLN A 255 -42.34 -23.07 34.45
CA GLN A 255 -43.06 -24.31 34.14
C GLN A 255 -44.53 -24.03 33.85
N GLU A 256 -45.18 -23.19 34.67
CA GLU A 256 -46.58 -22.79 34.47
C GLU A 256 -46.77 -22.00 33.17
N ILE A 257 -45.83 -21.12 32.83
CA ILE A 257 -45.84 -20.36 31.57
C ILE A 257 -45.78 -21.31 30.36
N LYS A 258 -44.84 -22.27 30.37
CA LYS A 258 -44.71 -23.28 29.29
C LYS A 258 -45.96 -24.16 29.19
N GLN A 259 -46.56 -24.51 30.33
CA GLN A 259 -47.75 -25.36 30.35
C GLN A 259 -48.98 -24.61 29.83
N ALA A 260 -49.17 -23.35 30.20
CA ALA A 260 -50.25 -22.50 29.71
C ALA A 260 -50.14 -22.30 28.18
N TYR A 261 -48.95 -22.00 27.68
CA TYR A 261 -48.70 -21.87 26.23
C TYR A 261 -49.07 -23.15 25.47
N ARG A 262 -48.61 -24.32 25.95
CA ARG A 262 -48.95 -25.62 25.33
C ARG A 262 -50.46 -25.87 25.32
N ARG A 263 -51.16 -25.56 26.42
CA ARG A 263 -52.62 -25.71 26.51
C ARG A 263 -53.35 -24.82 25.49
N LEU A 264 -52.95 -23.55 25.40
CA LEU A 264 -53.55 -22.57 24.50
C LEU A 264 -53.29 -22.88 23.03
N MET A 265 -52.05 -23.23 22.68
CA MET A 265 -51.73 -23.66 21.31
C MET A 265 -52.47 -24.92 20.93
N ASN A 266 -52.60 -25.89 21.85
CA ASN A 266 -53.38 -27.10 21.58
C ASN A 266 -54.86 -26.80 21.28
N LYS A 267 -55.40 -25.70 21.80
CA LYS A 267 -56.79 -25.26 21.58
C LYS A 267 -56.98 -24.47 20.29
N TYR A 268 -56.02 -23.61 19.93
CA TYR A 268 -56.14 -22.67 18.81
C TYR A 268 -55.21 -22.99 17.61
N HIS A 269 -54.56 -24.16 17.59
CA HIS A 269 -53.66 -24.50 16.49
C HIS A 269 -54.44 -24.61 15.16
N PRO A 270 -54.01 -23.94 14.08
CA PRO A 270 -54.73 -23.92 12.80
C PRO A 270 -54.94 -25.34 12.24
N ASP A 271 -53.93 -26.21 12.33
CA ASP A 271 -54.02 -27.62 11.89
C ASP A 271 -55.12 -28.45 12.59
N LYS A 272 -55.46 -28.12 13.85
CA LYS A 272 -56.54 -28.82 14.57
C LYS A 272 -57.93 -28.29 14.23
N LEU A 273 -58.00 -27.01 13.86
CA LEU A 273 -59.23 -26.32 13.52
C LEU A 273 -59.65 -26.59 12.07
N ILE A 274 -58.69 -26.79 11.17
CA ILE A 274 -58.93 -27.23 9.79
C ILE A 274 -59.67 -28.59 9.76
N LYS A 275 -59.39 -29.48 10.73
CA LYS A 275 -60.07 -30.79 10.84
C LYS A 275 -61.52 -30.70 11.33
N GLN A 276 -61.97 -29.53 11.79
CA GLN A 276 -63.31 -29.31 12.35
C GLN A 276 -64.30 -28.65 11.37
N ASN A 277 -63.93 -28.46 10.08
CA ASN A 277 -64.78 -27.83 9.04
C ASN A 277 -65.37 -26.47 9.46
N LEU A 278 -64.57 -25.63 10.12
CA LEU A 278 -64.97 -24.29 10.56
C LEU A 278 -65.12 -23.31 9.38
N SER A 279 -65.95 -22.29 9.55
CA SER A 279 -66.10 -21.23 8.54
C SER A 279 -64.82 -20.39 8.40
N GLU A 280 -64.62 -19.74 7.26
CA GLU A 280 -63.43 -18.92 6.99
C GLU A 280 -63.22 -17.82 8.05
N THR A 281 -64.31 -17.25 8.57
CA THR A 281 -64.25 -16.19 9.59
C THR A 281 -63.79 -16.70 10.95
N GLU A 282 -64.17 -17.93 11.32
CA GLU A 282 -63.73 -18.58 12.57
C GLU A 282 -62.27 -19.00 12.47
N MET A 283 -61.85 -19.47 11.31
CA MET A 283 -60.46 -19.82 11.03
C MET A 283 -59.55 -18.59 11.09
N GLN A 284 -60.00 -17.43 10.59
CA GLN A 284 -59.26 -16.18 10.71
C GLN A 284 -59.10 -15.74 12.17
N ARG A 285 -60.19 -15.71 12.95
CA ARG A 285 -60.15 -15.34 14.38
C ARG A 285 -59.27 -16.27 15.20
N ALA A 286 -59.32 -17.57 14.93
CA ALA A 286 -58.49 -18.53 15.64
C ALA A 286 -57.01 -18.41 15.27
N THR A 287 -56.71 -18.13 14.00
CA THR A 287 -55.35 -17.83 13.52
C THR A 287 -54.79 -16.58 14.21
N GLU A 288 -55.58 -15.52 14.28
CA GLU A 288 -55.24 -14.29 14.98
C GLU A 288 -54.97 -14.56 16.48
N HIS A 289 -55.84 -15.32 17.14
CA HIS A 289 -55.63 -15.72 18.53
C HIS A 289 -54.35 -16.55 18.73
N ALA A 290 -54.06 -17.51 17.84
CA ALA A 290 -52.84 -18.30 17.90
C ALA A 290 -51.58 -17.43 17.74
N GLN A 291 -51.61 -16.48 16.81
CA GLN A 291 -50.53 -15.51 16.62
C GLN A 291 -50.30 -14.65 17.87
N ARG A 292 -51.37 -14.15 18.49
CA ARG A 292 -51.30 -13.39 19.76
C ARG A 292 -50.69 -14.21 20.89
N ILE A 293 -51.06 -15.48 21.01
CA ILE A 293 -50.51 -16.41 22.02
C ILE A 293 -49.02 -16.67 21.79
N GLN A 294 -48.61 -16.87 20.53
CA GLN A 294 -47.21 -17.06 20.17
C GLN A 294 -46.35 -15.84 20.48
N ALA A 295 -46.85 -14.64 20.13
CA ALA A 295 -46.17 -13.37 20.42
C ALA A 295 -46.05 -13.12 21.93
N ALA A 296 -47.13 -13.29 22.70
CA ALA A 296 -47.12 -13.12 24.16
C ALA A 296 -46.13 -14.08 24.84
N TYR A 297 -46.08 -15.36 24.41
CA TYR A 297 -45.14 -16.32 24.95
C TYR A 297 -43.68 -16.00 24.60
N ALA A 298 -43.40 -15.61 23.34
CA ALA A 298 -42.06 -15.21 22.91
C ALA A 298 -41.53 -14.02 23.73
N TYR A 299 -42.41 -13.04 23.96
CA TYR A 299 -42.09 -11.85 24.75
C TYR A 299 -41.81 -12.17 26.23
N VAL A 300 -42.69 -12.96 26.88
CA VAL A 300 -42.50 -13.37 28.28
C VAL A 300 -41.26 -14.25 28.45
N LYS A 301 -40.95 -15.11 27.46
CA LYS A 301 -39.73 -15.91 27.44
C LYS A 301 -38.49 -15.02 27.42
N GLN A 302 -38.49 -13.98 26.59
CA GLN A 302 -37.38 -13.03 26.51
C GLN A 302 -37.23 -12.19 27.80
N LEU A 303 -38.33 -11.69 28.36
CA LEU A 303 -38.33 -10.90 29.59
C LEU A 303 -37.84 -11.68 30.82
N ARG A 304 -38.23 -12.96 30.93
CA ARG A 304 -37.94 -13.81 32.11
C ARG A 304 -36.70 -14.67 31.93
N GLY A 305 -36.06 -14.64 30.76
CA GLY A 305 -34.74 -15.24 30.51
C GLY A 305 -34.65 -16.75 30.70
N PHE A 306 -35.75 -17.50 30.54
CA PHE A 306 -35.74 -18.97 30.68
C PHE A 306 -35.60 -19.66 29.32
N VAL A 307 -34.77 -20.71 29.26
CA VAL A 307 -34.45 -21.45 28.02
C VAL A 307 -35.53 -22.49 27.69
#